data_AF-G2FS79-F1
#
_entry.id   AF-G2FS79-F1
#
_cell.length_a   1.000
_cell.length_b   1.000
_cell.length_c   1.000
_cell.angle_alpha   90.00
_cell.angle_beta   90.00
_cell.angle_gamma   90.00
#
_symmetry.space_group_name_H-M   'P 1'
#
loop_
_entity.id
_entity.type
_entity.pdbx_description
1 polymer ?
#
loop_
_entity_poly.entity_id
_entity_poly.type
_entity_poly.pdbx_seq_one_letter_code
_entity_poly.pdbx_strand_id
1 'polypeptide(L)'
;MKDISTKDISLNVREAGVVGAGGAGFPTHVKLSAQAEIVVVNAAECEPMLKTDQQLAARFPEQVVKGLTLALEATGAQKGIIALKAKYKASLTALEPYLTDKIQIAILPDIYPAGDEVITIWLTTGRRVPPGGIPLNIGVVVNNVQTLINVAKAVDGEPVTTRTLTVNGAVKNPITVTVPLGTSLREVIDLAGGGKEEDITYINGGPMMGTLITDLSFPVTKTTGGLIALPSDHMLIKRKSMSFETVLRIAKTVCEQCSFCTELCPRHMIGHELSPHLLIRAMNYKNIGDPLMLTSALTCSECGVCEAYACPVGISPLRVNRALKAELRAKGISYQGDLGNEDPMARNRLIPSSRLVERLRLHPWYQEAPLSLEIYEPDEVKLKLQQHIGAPAVPVVKLGEVVKLGQIIGEIPERSLGAKVHASINGTVVQITPQMITLRKGGAAK
;
A
#
# COMPACT_ATOMS: atom_id res chain seq x y z
N MET A 1 0.78 -20.61 -24.05
CA MET A 1 -0.35 -19.79 -23.58
C MET A 1 -1.23 -19.51 -24.80
N LYS A 2 -2.57 -19.58 -24.70
CA LYS A 2 -3.45 -19.12 -25.80
C LYS A 2 -3.12 -17.66 -26.08
N ASP A 3 -3.09 -17.24 -27.34
CA ASP A 3 -2.99 -15.83 -27.71
C ASP A 3 -4.20 -15.08 -27.16
N ILE A 4 -4.02 -14.34 -26.07
CA ILE A 4 -5.03 -13.47 -25.46
C ILE A 4 -4.67 -12.06 -25.90
N SER A 5 -5.61 -11.32 -26.49
CA SER A 5 -5.30 -9.95 -26.94
C SER A 5 -5.09 -9.02 -25.74
N THR A 6 -4.29 -7.96 -25.91
CA THR A 6 -4.10 -6.90 -24.91
C THR A 6 -5.42 -6.36 -24.33
N LYS A 7 -6.44 -6.22 -25.19
CA LYS A 7 -7.78 -5.75 -24.77
C LYS A 7 -8.47 -6.76 -23.86
N ASP A 8 -8.30 -8.05 -24.12
CA ASP A 8 -8.87 -9.12 -23.31
C ASP A 8 -8.19 -9.19 -21.94
N ILE A 9 -6.87 -8.95 -21.85
CA ILE A 9 -6.15 -8.88 -20.56
C ILE A 9 -6.72 -7.77 -19.69
N SER A 10 -6.78 -6.55 -20.21
CA SER A 10 -7.28 -5.40 -19.44
C SER A 10 -8.74 -5.57 -19.04
N LEU A 11 -9.57 -6.12 -19.93
CA LEU A 11 -10.98 -6.42 -19.65
C LEU A 11 -11.11 -7.47 -18.54
N ASN A 12 -10.41 -8.60 -18.62
CA ASN A 12 -10.45 -9.65 -17.60
C ASN A 12 -10.03 -9.11 -16.22
N VAL A 13 -8.98 -8.28 -16.17
CA VAL A 13 -8.51 -7.62 -14.94
C VAL A 13 -9.53 -6.64 -14.38
N ARG A 14 -10.27 -5.92 -15.25
CA ARG A 14 -11.37 -5.04 -14.84
C ARG A 14 -12.54 -5.84 -14.27
N GLU A 15 -12.96 -6.90 -14.97
CA GLU A 15 -14.07 -7.77 -14.57
C GLU A 15 -13.76 -8.49 -13.25
N ALA A 16 -12.53 -8.98 -13.06
CA ALA A 16 -12.07 -9.59 -11.81
C ALA A 16 -11.94 -8.60 -10.64
N GLY A 17 -12.08 -7.29 -10.88
CA GLY A 17 -12.02 -6.26 -9.86
C GLY A 17 -10.62 -6.08 -9.26
N VAL A 18 -9.57 -6.26 -10.04
CA VAL A 18 -8.19 -6.15 -9.56
C VAL A 18 -7.80 -4.68 -9.31
N VAL A 19 -7.19 -4.44 -8.14
CA VAL A 19 -6.70 -3.13 -7.72
C VAL A 19 -5.27 -3.23 -7.20
N GLY A 20 -4.59 -2.09 -7.10
CA GLY A 20 -3.28 -1.97 -6.48
C GLY A 20 -3.29 -2.38 -5.00
N ALA A 21 -2.77 -3.57 -4.73
CA ALA A 21 -2.70 -4.23 -3.42
C ALA A 21 -1.76 -3.51 -2.43
N GLY A 22 -0.77 -2.77 -2.93
CA GLY A 22 0.28 -2.15 -2.09
C GLY A 22 -0.06 -0.77 -1.52
N GLY A 23 -1.30 -0.28 -1.63
CA GLY A 23 -1.62 1.09 -1.18
C GLY A 23 -3.05 1.51 -1.42
N ALA A 24 -3.25 2.67 -2.06
CA ALA A 24 -4.57 3.32 -2.23
C ALA A 24 -5.57 2.55 -3.12
N GLY A 25 -5.21 1.38 -3.67
CA GLY A 25 -6.11 0.56 -4.48
C GLY A 25 -6.39 1.15 -5.85
N PHE A 26 -5.39 1.69 -6.56
CA PHE A 26 -5.62 2.18 -7.93
C PHE A 26 -6.11 1.04 -8.86
N PRO A 27 -7.18 1.21 -9.65
CA PRO A 27 -7.68 0.14 -10.53
C PRO A 27 -6.62 -0.34 -11.53
N THR A 28 -6.28 -1.62 -11.47
CA THR A 28 -5.11 -2.16 -12.19
C THR A 28 -5.33 -2.18 -13.70
N HIS A 29 -6.55 -2.42 -14.16
CA HIS A 29 -6.89 -2.39 -15.59
C HIS A 29 -6.56 -1.03 -16.24
N VAL A 30 -6.64 0.08 -15.51
CA VAL A 30 -6.24 1.40 -16.02
C VAL A 30 -4.72 1.48 -16.21
N LYS A 31 -3.94 0.95 -15.26
CA LYS A 31 -2.48 0.84 -15.40
C LYS A 31 -2.09 -0.05 -16.59
N LEU A 32 -2.80 -1.16 -16.81
CA LEU A 32 -2.52 -2.10 -17.89
C LEU A 32 -2.97 -1.61 -19.27
N SER A 33 -3.93 -0.68 -19.33
CA SER A 33 -4.37 -0.08 -20.60
C SER A 33 -3.43 1.03 -21.08
N ALA A 34 -2.47 1.45 -20.25
CA ALA A 34 -1.50 2.47 -20.59
C ALA A 34 -0.33 1.88 -21.40
N GLN A 35 0.33 2.71 -22.20
CA GLN A 35 1.55 2.33 -22.93
C GLN A 35 2.77 2.66 -22.08
N ALA A 36 3.63 1.68 -21.83
CA ALA A 36 4.84 1.85 -21.02
C ALA A 36 6.05 1.20 -21.69
N GLU A 37 7.24 1.66 -21.32
CA GLU A 37 8.50 1.04 -21.76
C GLU A 37 8.97 -0.03 -20.76
N ILE A 38 8.72 0.20 -19.47
CA ILE A 38 9.18 -0.63 -18.37
C ILE A 38 8.03 -0.94 -17.41
N VAL A 39 7.89 -2.22 -17.04
CA VAL A 39 7.03 -2.65 -15.92
C VAL A 39 7.92 -3.05 -14.74
N VAL A 40 7.74 -2.39 -13.60
CA VAL A 40 8.45 -2.70 -12.35
C VAL A 40 7.52 -3.45 -11.41
N VAL A 41 7.98 -4.59 -10.91
CA VAL A 41 7.35 -5.29 -9.78
C VAL A 41 7.98 -4.77 -8.51
N ASN A 42 7.21 -4.06 -7.70
CA ASN A 42 7.63 -3.66 -6.37
C ASN A 42 7.44 -4.84 -5.40
N ALA A 43 8.50 -5.64 -5.27
CA ALA A 43 8.61 -6.72 -4.29
C ALA A 43 9.49 -6.33 -3.08
N ALA A 44 9.80 -5.04 -2.94
CA ALA A 44 10.64 -4.49 -1.90
C ALA A 44 9.79 -3.89 -0.77
N GLU A 45 9.02 -4.73 -0.10
CA GLU A 45 8.23 -4.34 1.07
C GLU A 45 9.12 -3.61 2.09
N CYS A 46 8.77 -2.35 2.35
CA CYS A 46 9.60 -1.44 3.15
C CYS A 46 8.98 -1.08 4.50
N GLU A 47 7.66 -1.23 4.65
CA GLU A 47 7.01 -1.12 5.95
C GLU A 47 7.60 -2.15 6.92
N PRO A 48 8.19 -1.71 8.06
CA PRO A 48 8.73 -2.64 9.03
C PRO A 48 7.69 -3.66 9.49
N MET A 49 8.11 -4.88 9.80
CA MET A 49 7.26 -5.97 10.32
C MET A 49 6.22 -6.54 9.34
N LEU A 50 5.97 -5.92 8.19
CA LEU A 50 5.20 -6.57 7.11
C LEU A 50 6.11 -7.55 6.36
N LYS A 51 5.52 -8.68 5.95
CA LYS A 51 6.24 -9.83 5.40
C LYS A 51 5.55 -10.42 4.17
N THR A 52 4.51 -9.77 3.64
CA THR A 52 3.59 -10.37 2.67
C THR A 52 4.27 -10.57 1.31
N ASP A 53 4.82 -9.51 0.72
CA ASP A 53 5.27 -9.53 -0.67
C ASP A 53 6.42 -10.50 -0.91
N GLN A 54 7.41 -10.51 0.00
CA GLN A 54 8.56 -11.42 -0.11
C GLN A 54 8.13 -12.90 -0.02
N GLN A 55 7.14 -13.20 0.83
CA GLN A 55 6.64 -14.56 1.02
C GLN A 55 5.80 -15.01 -0.17
N LEU A 56 4.94 -14.13 -0.69
CA LEU A 56 4.18 -14.40 -1.91
C LEU A 56 5.10 -14.60 -3.13
N ALA A 57 6.14 -13.77 -3.28
CA ALA A 57 7.10 -13.92 -4.38
C ALA A 57 7.91 -15.23 -4.29
N ALA A 58 8.25 -15.67 -3.07
CA ALA A 58 8.93 -16.95 -2.86
C ALA A 58 8.00 -18.15 -3.07
N ARG A 59 6.73 -18.03 -2.68
CA ARG A 59 5.77 -19.15 -2.72
C ARG A 59 5.10 -19.34 -4.07
N PHE A 60 4.81 -18.24 -4.77
CA PHE A 60 4.06 -18.23 -6.02
C PHE A 60 4.83 -17.55 -7.16
N PRO A 61 6.10 -17.92 -7.42
CA PRO A 61 6.92 -17.26 -8.44
C PRO A 61 6.28 -17.35 -9.83
N GLU A 62 5.65 -18.48 -10.17
CA GLU A 62 4.94 -18.68 -11.44
C GLU A 62 3.82 -17.66 -11.65
N GLN A 63 3.01 -17.40 -10.61
CA GLN A 63 1.90 -16.45 -10.70
C GLN A 63 2.40 -15.01 -10.80
N VAL A 64 3.47 -14.68 -10.07
CA VAL A 64 4.12 -13.35 -10.16
C VAL A 64 4.66 -13.11 -11.56
N VAL A 65 5.39 -14.08 -12.13
CA VAL A 65 5.97 -13.98 -13.46
C VAL A 65 4.88 -13.98 -14.53
N LYS A 66 3.87 -14.83 -14.43
CA LYS A 66 2.71 -14.82 -15.34
C LYS A 66 2.03 -13.45 -15.33
N GLY A 67 1.78 -12.88 -14.16
CA GLY A 67 1.20 -11.55 -14.03
C GLY A 67 2.09 -10.45 -14.61
N LEU A 68 3.42 -10.54 -14.44
CA LEU A 68 4.38 -9.63 -15.05
C LEU A 68 4.37 -9.74 -16.58
N THR A 69 4.39 -10.94 -17.13
CA THR A 69 4.34 -11.18 -18.57
C THR A 69 3.06 -10.61 -19.19
N LEU A 70 1.90 -10.87 -18.57
CA LEU A 70 0.63 -10.27 -18.98
C LEU A 70 0.66 -8.74 -18.90
N ALA A 71 1.34 -8.17 -17.90
CA ALA A 71 1.49 -6.73 -17.80
C ALA A 71 2.41 -6.15 -18.90
N LEU A 72 3.48 -6.85 -19.27
CA LEU A 72 4.35 -6.47 -20.40
C LEU A 72 3.57 -6.49 -21.72
N GLU A 73 2.81 -7.56 -21.97
CA GLU A 73 1.96 -7.71 -23.15
C GLU A 73 0.86 -6.63 -23.21
N ALA A 74 0.20 -6.36 -22.09
CA ALA A 74 -0.88 -5.38 -22.05
C ALA A 74 -0.38 -3.94 -22.28
N THR A 75 0.81 -3.61 -21.76
CA THR A 75 1.36 -2.25 -21.82
C THR A 75 2.27 -2.00 -23.02
N GLY A 76 2.63 -3.05 -23.77
CA GLY A 76 3.63 -2.97 -24.85
C GLY A 76 5.08 -2.84 -24.35
N ALA A 77 5.30 -2.94 -23.03
CA ALA A 77 6.60 -2.74 -22.42
C ALA A 77 7.60 -3.81 -22.84
N GLN A 78 8.84 -3.38 -23.07
CA GLN A 78 9.91 -4.27 -23.54
C GLN A 78 10.76 -4.80 -22.38
N LYS A 79 10.60 -4.25 -21.18
CA LYS A 79 11.43 -4.59 -20.02
C LYS A 79 10.60 -4.74 -18.74
N GLY A 80 10.73 -5.90 -18.09
CA GLY A 80 10.22 -6.21 -16.76
C GLY A 80 11.36 -6.18 -15.73
N ILE A 81 11.14 -5.50 -14.61
CA ILE A 81 12.11 -5.43 -13.51
C ILE A 81 11.45 -5.88 -12.22
N ILE A 82 11.94 -6.94 -11.60
CA ILE A 82 11.48 -7.39 -10.28
C ILE A 82 12.40 -6.79 -9.21
N ALA A 83 11.90 -5.81 -8.45
CA ALA A 83 12.66 -5.09 -7.44
C ALA A 83 12.61 -5.85 -6.10
N LEU A 84 13.73 -6.43 -5.67
CA LEU A 84 13.85 -7.25 -4.46
C LEU A 84 14.99 -6.77 -3.56
N LYS A 85 14.93 -7.07 -2.27
CA LYS A 85 16.05 -6.82 -1.36
C LYS A 85 17.01 -8.01 -1.36
N ALA A 86 18.31 -7.77 -1.19
CA ALA A 86 19.34 -8.81 -1.18
C ALA A 86 19.11 -9.92 -0.14
N LYS A 87 18.38 -9.62 0.95
CA LYS A 87 18.05 -10.55 2.04
C LYS A 87 16.89 -11.49 1.72
N TYR A 88 16.11 -11.25 0.66
CA TYR A 88 14.96 -12.07 0.28
C TYR A 88 15.42 -13.31 -0.50
N LYS A 89 16.28 -14.13 0.11
CA LYS A 89 16.97 -15.26 -0.55
C LYS A 89 15.98 -16.27 -1.14
N ALA A 90 14.93 -16.62 -0.40
CA ALA A 90 13.91 -17.54 -0.90
C ALA A 90 13.22 -17.01 -2.18
N SER A 91 12.88 -15.72 -2.22
CA SER A 91 12.27 -15.10 -3.40
C SER A 91 13.24 -15.04 -4.59
N LEU A 92 14.51 -14.71 -4.32
CA LEU A 92 15.55 -14.67 -5.36
C LEU A 92 15.73 -16.05 -6.02
N THR A 93 15.92 -17.10 -5.21
CA THR A 93 16.05 -18.48 -5.69
C THR A 93 14.80 -18.95 -6.44
N ALA A 94 13.61 -18.60 -5.95
CA ALA A 94 12.35 -19.02 -6.58
C ALA A 94 12.10 -18.33 -7.94
N LEU A 95 12.59 -17.11 -8.13
CA LEU A 95 12.37 -16.32 -9.35
C LEU A 95 13.47 -16.47 -10.41
N GLU A 96 14.67 -16.91 -10.01
CA GLU A 96 15.82 -17.11 -10.89
C GLU A 96 15.51 -17.95 -12.15
N PRO A 97 14.76 -19.07 -12.09
CA PRO A 97 14.44 -19.87 -13.27
C PRO A 97 13.57 -19.17 -14.32
N TYR A 98 12.93 -18.04 -13.96
CA TYR A 98 11.98 -17.32 -14.81
C TYR A 98 12.58 -16.05 -15.43
N LEU A 99 13.86 -15.78 -15.20
CA LEU A 99 14.54 -14.64 -15.80
C LEU A 99 14.75 -14.84 -17.29
N THR A 100 14.65 -13.75 -18.04
CA THR A 100 14.82 -13.72 -19.50
C THR A 100 15.50 -12.43 -19.90
N ASP A 101 15.81 -12.26 -21.19
CA ASP A 101 16.33 -10.98 -21.71
C ASP A 101 15.38 -9.79 -21.43
N LYS A 102 14.08 -10.06 -21.27
CA LYS A 102 13.07 -9.05 -20.93
C LYS A 102 12.81 -8.92 -19.44
N ILE A 103 12.95 -9.98 -18.65
CA ILE A 103 12.61 -10.00 -17.21
C ILE A 103 13.86 -10.19 -16.37
N GLN A 104 14.22 -9.17 -15.60
CA GLN A 104 15.40 -9.17 -14.74
C GLN A 104 15.07 -8.81 -13.30
N ILE A 105 15.95 -9.18 -12.37
CA ILE A 105 15.89 -8.74 -10.97
C ILE A 105 16.76 -7.51 -10.76
N ALA A 106 16.22 -6.51 -10.05
CA ALA A 106 17.00 -5.41 -9.51
C ALA A 106 17.11 -5.55 -7.99
N ILE A 107 18.34 -5.66 -7.48
CA ILE A 107 18.60 -5.75 -6.05
C ILE A 107 18.63 -4.35 -5.43
N LEU A 108 17.65 -4.06 -4.58
CA LEU A 108 17.55 -2.81 -3.85
C LEU A 108 18.34 -2.85 -2.54
N PRO A 109 18.91 -1.71 -2.12
CA PRO A 109 19.49 -1.58 -0.79
C PRO A 109 18.41 -1.75 0.30
N ASP A 110 18.78 -2.28 1.47
CA ASP A 110 17.84 -2.46 2.58
C ASP A 110 17.61 -1.15 3.35
N ILE A 111 16.84 -0.27 2.72
CA ILE A 111 16.53 1.06 3.22
C ILE A 111 15.02 1.30 3.32
N TYR A 112 14.65 2.36 4.04
CA TYR A 112 13.31 2.91 4.04
C TYR A 112 13.28 4.34 3.45
N PRO A 113 12.32 4.68 2.56
CA PRO A 113 11.30 3.81 1.96
C PRO A 113 11.72 3.30 0.56
N ALA A 114 12.40 2.14 0.48
CA ALA A 114 12.74 1.55 -0.82
C ALA A 114 11.50 1.21 -1.68
N GLY A 115 10.38 0.88 -1.03
CA GLY A 115 9.13 0.47 -1.65
C GLY A 115 8.15 1.62 -1.96
N ASP A 116 8.52 2.88 -1.72
CA ASP A 116 7.77 4.02 -2.27
C ASP A 116 7.86 3.98 -3.80
N GLU A 117 6.73 4.08 -4.50
CA GLU A 117 6.64 3.86 -5.96
C GLU A 117 7.68 4.67 -6.75
N VAL A 118 7.92 5.93 -6.36
CA VAL A 118 8.83 6.82 -7.07
C VAL A 118 10.29 6.56 -6.70
N ILE A 119 10.55 6.22 -5.43
CA ILE A 119 11.89 5.80 -5.00
C ILE A 119 12.27 4.44 -5.61
N THR A 120 11.34 3.50 -5.71
CA THR A 120 11.57 2.21 -6.40
C THR A 120 11.94 2.44 -7.85
N ILE A 121 11.26 3.34 -8.57
CA ILE A 121 11.59 3.66 -9.96
C ILE A 121 13.01 4.25 -10.07
N TRP A 122 13.36 5.21 -9.22
CA TRP A 122 14.70 5.81 -9.22
C TRP A 122 15.78 4.76 -8.94
N LEU A 123 15.60 3.91 -7.93
CA LEU A 123 16.59 2.89 -7.58
C LEU A 123 16.72 1.77 -8.63
N THR A 124 15.67 1.49 -9.39
CA THR A 124 15.68 0.40 -10.39
C THR A 124 16.03 0.85 -11.80
N THR A 125 15.66 2.07 -12.18
CA THR A 125 15.79 2.57 -13.57
C THR A 125 16.67 3.81 -13.70
N GLY A 126 16.98 4.50 -12.60
CA GLY A 126 17.60 5.83 -12.62
C GLY A 126 16.68 6.96 -13.08
N ARG A 127 15.47 6.67 -13.59
CA ARG A 127 14.48 7.68 -13.99
C ARG A 127 13.85 8.30 -12.75
N ARG A 128 13.48 9.57 -12.85
CA ARG A 128 12.90 10.35 -11.75
C ARG A 128 11.54 10.88 -12.19
N VAL A 129 10.50 10.56 -11.43
CA VAL A 129 9.13 11.01 -11.73
C VAL A 129 9.03 12.52 -11.46
N PRO A 130 8.54 13.34 -12.41
CA PRO A 130 8.32 14.77 -12.18
C PRO A 130 7.40 15.02 -10.97
N PRO A 131 7.64 16.08 -10.18
CA PRO A 131 6.74 16.48 -9.11
C PRO A 131 5.29 16.66 -9.61
N GLY A 132 4.31 16.10 -8.90
CA GLY A 132 2.90 16.14 -9.32
C GLY A 132 2.55 15.25 -10.53
N GLY A 133 3.55 14.70 -11.22
CA GLY A 133 3.37 13.73 -12.30
C GLY A 133 3.13 12.30 -11.81
N ILE A 134 2.96 11.40 -12.77
CA ILE A 134 2.77 9.96 -12.54
C ILE A 134 3.89 9.14 -13.21
N PRO A 135 4.16 7.90 -12.76
CA PRO A 135 5.17 7.03 -13.37
C PRO A 135 5.09 6.90 -14.89
N LEU A 136 3.88 6.95 -15.45
CA LEU A 136 3.64 6.88 -16.89
C LEU A 136 4.32 8.02 -17.68
N ASN A 137 4.47 9.20 -17.09
CA ASN A 137 5.15 10.34 -17.74
C ASN A 137 6.62 10.05 -18.08
N ILE A 138 7.22 9.04 -17.44
CA ILE A 138 8.58 8.58 -17.71
C ILE A 138 8.60 7.15 -18.26
N GLY A 139 7.49 6.68 -18.83
CA GLY A 139 7.38 5.38 -19.48
C GLY A 139 7.44 4.18 -18.53
N VAL A 140 7.09 4.34 -17.24
CA VAL A 140 7.16 3.26 -16.25
C VAL A 140 5.79 2.97 -15.64
N VAL A 141 5.47 1.67 -15.48
CA VAL A 141 4.33 1.20 -14.69
C VAL A 141 4.85 0.37 -13.52
N VAL A 142 4.34 0.62 -12.32
CA VAL A 142 4.71 -0.15 -11.12
C VAL A 142 3.51 -0.93 -10.60
N ASN A 143 3.71 -2.21 -10.33
CA ASN A 143 2.72 -3.10 -9.71
C ASN A 143 3.31 -3.82 -8.50
N ASN A 144 2.48 -4.04 -7.47
CA ASN A 144 2.84 -4.83 -6.31
C ASN A 144 2.75 -6.35 -6.63
N VAL A 145 3.48 -7.18 -5.88
CA VAL A 145 3.52 -8.65 -6.04
C VAL A 145 2.12 -9.26 -6.02
N GLN A 146 1.31 -8.96 -4.99
CA GLN A 146 -0.03 -9.52 -4.89
C GLN A 146 -0.97 -8.99 -5.99
N THR A 147 -0.76 -7.77 -6.49
CA THR A 147 -1.49 -7.28 -7.66
C THR A 147 -1.21 -8.13 -8.89
N LEU A 148 0.03 -8.51 -9.16
CA LEU A 148 0.36 -9.34 -10.32
C LEU A 148 -0.17 -10.77 -10.20
N ILE A 149 -0.14 -11.34 -9.00
CA ILE A 149 -0.81 -12.63 -8.74
C ILE A 149 -2.30 -12.53 -9.07
N ASN A 150 -2.97 -11.44 -8.64
CA ASN A 150 -4.37 -11.20 -8.97
C ASN A 150 -4.61 -10.95 -10.47
N VAL A 151 -3.67 -10.35 -11.19
CA VAL A 151 -3.74 -10.22 -12.66
C VAL A 151 -3.67 -11.60 -13.33
N ALA A 152 -2.75 -12.47 -12.89
CA ALA A 152 -2.63 -13.83 -13.41
C ALA A 152 -3.94 -14.62 -13.19
N LYS A 153 -4.48 -14.56 -11.97
CA LYS A 153 -5.77 -15.18 -11.60
C LYS A 153 -6.95 -14.64 -12.39
N ALA A 154 -7.00 -13.32 -12.60
CA ALA A 154 -8.07 -12.69 -13.37
C ALA A 154 -8.18 -13.24 -14.80
N VAL A 155 -7.04 -13.47 -15.45
CA VAL A 155 -6.99 -14.06 -16.81
C VAL A 155 -7.41 -15.53 -16.81
N ASP A 156 -7.25 -16.22 -15.68
CA ASP A 156 -7.76 -17.59 -15.47
C ASP A 156 -9.24 -17.63 -15.06
N GLY A 157 -9.93 -16.48 -15.02
CA GLY A 157 -11.34 -16.38 -14.64
C GLY A 157 -11.59 -16.33 -13.13
N GLU A 158 -10.54 -16.15 -12.32
CA GLU A 158 -10.63 -16.03 -10.87
C GLU A 158 -10.65 -14.55 -10.42
N PRO A 159 -11.79 -14.04 -9.92
CA PRO A 159 -11.87 -12.67 -9.41
C PRO A 159 -11.18 -12.50 -8.05
N VAL A 160 -10.92 -11.24 -7.67
CA VAL A 160 -10.32 -10.94 -6.36
C VAL A 160 -11.35 -11.14 -5.25
N THR A 161 -11.26 -12.27 -4.57
CA THR A 161 -12.12 -12.68 -3.44
C THR A 161 -11.38 -12.76 -2.10
N THR A 162 -10.04 -12.82 -2.13
CA THR A 162 -9.20 -12.98 -0.93
C THR A 162 -8.15 -11.89 -0.83
N ARG A 163 -7.61 -11.74 0.38
CA ARG A 163 -6.50 -10.86 0.70
C ARG A 163 -5.49 -11.60 1.57
N THR A 164 -4.22 -11.51 1.19
CA THR A 164 -3.10 -11.96 2.01
C THR A 164 -2.57 -10.76 2.78
N LEU A 165 -2.38 -10.90 4.08
CA LEU A 165 -1.81 -9.85 4.92
C LEU A 165 -1.02 -10.42 6.09
N THR A 166 -0.08 -9.62 6.60
CA THR A 166 0.73 -9.97 7.77
C THR A 166 0.07 -9.48 9.06
N VAL A 167 -0.04 -10.35 10.06
CA VAL A 167 -0.32 -10.01 11.46
C VAL A 167 0.96 -10.19 12.26
N ASN A 168 1.47 -9.11 12.84
CA ASN A 168 2.75 -9.11 13.55
C ASN A 168 2.69 -8.20 14.77
N GLY A 169 3.77 -8.20 15.55
CA GLY A 169 3.88 -7.39 16.75
C GLY A 169 3.63 -8.18 18.03
N ALA A 170 2.98 -7.54 19.00
CA ALA A 170 2.59 -8.11 20.28
C ALA A 170 1.35 -9.02 20.17
N VAL A 171 1.38 -9.97 19.23
CA VAL A 171 0.42 -11.07 19.10
C VAL A 171 1.05 -12.38 19.58
N LYS A 172 0.23 -13.37 19.93
CA LYS A 172 0.76 -14.66 20.43
C LYS A 172 1.48 -15.45 19.34
N ASN A 173 0.90 -15.51 18.14
CA ASN A 173 1.40 -16.27 16.99
C ASN A 173 1.44 -15.36 15.74
N PRO A 174 2.51 -14.58 15.52
CA PRO A 174 2.64 -13.78 14.30
C PRO A 174 2.53 -14.65 13.06
N ILE A 175 1.77 -14.20 12.07
CA ILE A 175 1.38 -15.01 10.92
C ILE A 175 1.12 -14.12 9.71
N THR A 176 1.42 -14.62 8.52
CA THR A 176 0.88 -14.06 7.28
C THR A 176 -0.21 -14.99 6.80
N VAL A 177 -1.42 -14.48 6.57
CA VAL A 177 -2.60 -15.32 6.30
C VAL A 177 -3.36 -14.82 5.09
N THR A 178 -4.00 -15.74 4.38
CA THR A 178 -4.93 -15.42 3.28
C THR A 178 -6.35 -15.62 3.77
N VAL A 179 -7.14 -14.54 3.76
CA VAL A 179 -8.54 -14.55 4.22
C VAL A 179 -9.47 -14.00 3.14
N PRO A 180 -10.74 -14.43 3.09
CA PRO A 180 -11.76 -13.81 2.27
C PRO A 180 -11.90 -12.32 2.57
N LEU A 181 -12.10 -11.52 1.51
CA LEU A 181 -12.44 -10.11 1.67
C LEU A 181 -13.71 -9.98 2.52
N GLY A 182 -13.75 -8.99 3.39
CA GLY A 182 -14.88 -8.80 4.30
C GLY A 182 -14.79 -9.53 5.63
N THR A 183 -13.82 -10.45 5.82
CA THR A 183 -13.48 -11.01 7.14
C THR A 183 -13.17 -9.86 8.11
N SER A 184 -13.64 -9.93 9.35
CA SER A 184 -13.39 -8.86 10.32
C SER A 184 -11.91 -8.80 10.74
N LEU A 185 -11.42 -7.61 11.09
CA LEU A 185 -10.05 -7.49 11.62
C LEU A 185 -9.88 -8.29 12.92
N ARG A 186 -10.96 -8.42 13.72
CA ARG A 186 -11.00 -9.27 14.91
C ARG A 186 -10.65 -10.72 14.59
N GLU A 187 -11.38 -11.36 13.66
CA GLU A 187 -11.13 -12.76 13.28
C GLU A 187 -9.68 -12.95 12.80
N VAL A 188 -9.14 -12.00 12.04
CA VAL A 188 -7.75 -12.08 11.58
C VAL A 188 -6.74 -11.98 12.72
N ILE A 189 -7.01 -11.16 13.73
CA ILE A 189 -6.18 -11.09 14.96
C ILE A 189 -6.30 -12.38 15.77
N ASP A 190 -7.49 -12.98 15.82
CA ASP A 190 -7.73 -14.24 16.53
C ASP A 190 -6.99 -15.42 15.87
N LEU A 191 -6.81 -15.40 14.54
CA LEU A 191 -5.93 -16.35 13.82
C LEU A 191 -4.46 -16.25 14.28
N ALA A 192 -4.03 -15.08 14.76
CA ALA A 192 -2.72 -14.88 15.39
C ALA A 192 -2.72 -15.20 16.90
N GLY A 193 -3.79 -15.80 17.44
CA GLY A 193 -3.96 -16.12 18.86
C GLY A 193 -4.34 -14.92 19.75
N GLY A 194 -4.66 -13.77 19.15
CA GLY A 194 -4.96 -12.53 19.87
C GLY A 194 -3.72 -11.76 20.35
N GLY A 195 -3.97 -10.66 21.07
CA GLY A 195 -2.92 -9.88 21.74
C GLY A 195 -2.17 -10.73 22.76
N LYS A 196 -0.84 -10.53 22.83
CA LYS A 196 0.04 -11.18 23.81
C LYS A 196 -0.11 -10.58 25.22
N GLU A 197 -0.58 -9.34 25.29
CA GLU A 197 -0.77 -8.55 26.50
C GLU A 197 -2.21 -8.01 26.53
N GLU A 198 -2.68 -7.57 27.69
CA GLU A 198 -4.05 -7.02 27.83
C GLU A 198 -4.20 -5.64 27.18
N ASP A 199 -3.18 -4.78 27.28
CA ASP A 199 -3.23 -3.40 26.78
C ASP A 199 -2.52 -3.25 25.43
N ILE A 200 -3.17 -3.78 24.38
CA ILE A 200 -2.67 -3.74 23.00
C ILE A 200 -3.50 -2.80 22.13
N THR A 201 -2.81 -1.95 21.38
CA THR A 201 -3.39 -1.16 20.29
C THR A 201 -2.94 -1.69 18.93
N TYR A 202 -3.86 -1.69 17.97
CA TYR A 202 -3.62 -2.21 16.62
C TYR A 202 -3.48 -1.09 15.58
N ILE A 203 -2.60 -1.31 14.61
CA ILE A 203 -2.39 -0.46 13.44
C ILE A 203 -2.81 -1.24 12.19
N ASN A 204 -3.63 -0.63 11.33
CA ASN A 204 -3.91 -1.12 9.99
C ASN A 204 -2.86 -0.59 9.01
N GLY A 205 -2.14 -1.49 8.35
CA GLY A 205 -0.95 -1.22 7.54
C GLY A 205 0.33 -1.46 8.34
N GLY A 206 1.41 -0.79 7.95
CA GLY A 206 2.70 -0.89 8.65
C GLY A 206 2.91 0.18 9.72
N PRO A 207 3.98 0.07 10.53
CA PRO A 207 4.29 1.01 11.62
C PRO A 207 4.45 2.47 11.16
N MET A 208 4.92 2.69 9.93
CA MET A 208 5.17 4.03 9.40
C MET A 208 3.88 4.65 8.87
N MET A 209 3.38 4.16 7.74
CA MET A 209 2.25 4.76 7.04
C MET A 209 0.87 4.32 7.56
N GLY A 210 0.81 3.27 8.39
CA GLY A 210 -0.45 2.72 8.90
C GLY A 210 -1.20 3.65 9.86
N THR A 211 -2.48 3.32 10.08
CA THR A 211 -3.41 4.10 10.92
C THR A 211 -3.91 3.27 12.11
N LEU A 212 -4.23 3.92 13.22
CA LEU A 212 -4.78 3.23 14.39
C LEU A 212 -6.15 2.64 14.04
N ILE A 213 -6.38 1.41 14.48
CA ILE A 213 -7.67 0.76 14.36
C ILE A 213 -8.52 1.15 15.56
N THR A 214 -9.67 1.75 15.29
CA THR A 214 -10.63 2.16 16.31
C THR A 214 -11.75 1.15 16.53
N ASP A 215 -11.97 0.26 15.56
CA ASP A 215 -13.01 -0.77 15.60
C ASP A 215 -12.50 -2.04 14.88
N LEU A 216 -12.38 -3.13 15.64
CA LEU A 216 -11.96 -4.44 15.13
C LEU A 216 -13.07 -5.15 14.32
N SER A 217 -14.31 -4.67 14.37
CA SER A 217 -15.41 -5.18 13.55
C SER A 217 -15.29 -4.75 12.08
N PHE A 218 -14.41 -3.79 11.78
CA PHE A 218 -14.16 -3.38 10.41
C PHE A 218 -13.65 -4.54 9.55
N PRO A 219 -14.00 -4.57 8.26
CA PRO A 219 -13.61 -5.66 7.38
C PRO A 219 -12.23 -5.46 6.76
N VAL A 220 -11.58 -6.57 6.48
CA VAL A 220 -10.46 -6.66 5.51
C VAL A 220 -10.94 -6.24 4.12
N THR A 221 -10.19 -5.33 3.51
CA THR A 221 -10.40 -4.84 2.13
C THR A 221 -9.23 -5.26 1.23
N LYS A 222 -9.39 -5.06 -0.09
CA LYS A 222 -8.31 -5.27 -1.09
C LYS A 222 -7.01 -4.51 -0.79
N THR A 223 -7.06 -3.49 0.05
CA THR A 223 -5.92 -2.61 0.39
C THR A 223 -5.38 -2.85 1.81
N THR A 224 -5.96 -3.77 2.59
CA THR A 224 -5.49 -4.06 3.95
C THR A 224 -4.16 -4.81 3.89
N GLY A 225 -3.03 -4.13 4.09
CA GLY A 225 -1.68 -4.71 3.92
C GLY A 225 -1.17 -5.54 5.11
N GLY A 226 -1.64 -5.22 6.32
CA GLY A 226 -1.22 -5.91 7.53
C GLY A 226 -1.86 -5.33 8.78
N LEU A 227 -1.71 -6.04 9.89
CA LEU A 227 -2.16 -5.66 11.22
C LEU A 227 -0.98 -5.74 12.17
N ILE A 228 -0.62 -4.60 12.76
CA ILE A 228 0.50 -4.51 13.71
C ILE A 228 -0.06 -4.26 15.10
N ALA A 229 0.20 -5.20 16.01
CA ALA A 229 -0.10 -5.07 17.43
C ALA A 229 1.09 -4.47 18.18
N LEU A 230 0.88 -3.42 18.97
CA LEU A 230 1.89 -2.85 19.86
C LEU A 230 1.25 -2.53 21.21
N PRO A 231 2.02 -2.52 22.31
CA PRO A 231 1.54 -1.99 23.58
C PRO A 231 0.97 -0.59 23.41
N SER A 232 -0.15 -0.29 24.07
CA SER A 232 -0.81 1.01 23.93
C SER A 232 0.07 2.18 24.37
N ASP A 233 1.03 1.93 25.28
CA ASP A 233 1.99 2.91 25.74
C ASP A 233 3.23 3.08 24.82
N HIS A 234 3.32 2.28 23.75
CA HIS A 234 4.42 2.33 22.80
C HIS A 234 4.52 3.70 22.12
N MET A 235 5.75 4.15 21.81
CA MET A 235 5.99 5.49 21.29
C MET A 235 5.24 5.80 19.99
N LEU A 236 5.09 4.82 19.10
CA LEU A 236 4.32 4.97 17.85
C LEU A 236 2.83 5.13 18.11
N ILE A 237 2.26 4.40 19.07
CA ILE A 237 0.85 4.50 19.43
C ILE A 237 0.57 5.86 20.04
N LYS A 238 1.38 6.29 21.01
CA LYS A 238 1.32 7.65 21.58
C LYS A 238 1.37 8.72 20.50
N ARG A 239 2.30 8.62 19.54
CA ARG A 239 2.43 9.58 18.44
C ARG A 239 1.21 9.64 17.52
N LYS A 240 0.70 8.48 17.10
CA LYS A 240 -0.46 8.39 16.20
C LYS A 240 -1.75 8.84 16.90
N SER A 241 -1.85 8.67 18.21
CA SER A 241 -3.03 9.04 19.02
C SER A 241 -3.11 10.53 19.34
N MET A 242 -2.02 11.28 19.24
CA MET A 242 -2.04 12.73 19.52
C MET A 242 -3.06 13.46 18.64
N SER A 243 -3.72 14.50 19.15
CA SER A 243 -4.54 15.39 18.32
C SER A 243 -3.68 16.26 17.41
N PHE A 244 -4.24 16.74 16.30
CA PHE A 244 -3.51 17.65 15.40
C PHE A 244 -3.16 18.99 16.09
N GLU A 245 -4.04 19.49 16.95
CA GLU A 245 -3.79 20.71 17.72
C GLU A 245 -2.57 20.57 18.65
N THR A 246 -2.46 19.45 19.35
CA THR A 246 -1.29 19.14 20.19
C THR A 246 -0.01 19.07 19.35
N VAL A 247 -0.06 18.44 18.18
CA VAL A 247 1.08 18.39 17.25
C VAL A 247 1.53 19.79 16.84
N LEU A 248 0.61 20.68 16.49
CA LEU A 248 0.93 22.07 16.14
C LEU A 248 1.51 22.84 17.33
N ARG A 249 0.96 22.65 18.54
CA ARG A 249 1.46 23.30 19.75
C ARG A 249 2.90 22.91 20.07
N ILE A 250 3.20 21.61 19.99
CA ILE A 250 4.57 21.10 20.15
C ILE A 250 5.48 21.69 19.08
N ALA A 251 5.07 21.64 17.80
CA ALA A 251 5.84 22.20 16.69
C ALA A 251 6.14 23.71 16.85
N LYS A 252 5.24 24.49 17.42
CA LYS A 252 5.48 25.92 17.72
C LYS A 252 6.45 26.14 18.88
N THR A 253 6.52 25.20 19.81
CA THR A 253 7.27 25.37 21.07
C THR A 253 8.70 24.87 20.98
N VAL A 254 8.92 23.70 20.37
CA VAL A 254 10.21 22.99 20.43
C VAL A 254 10.96 22.93 19.11
N CYS A 255 10.37 23.41 18.00
CA CYS A 255 11.04 23.34 16.69
C CYS A 255 12.25 24.28 16.63
N GLU A 256 13.44 23.69 16.48
CA GLU A 256 14.74 24.40 16.41
C GLU A 256 15.09 24.92 15.00
N GLN A 257 14.18 24.81 14.03
CA GLN A 257 14.35 25.32 12.65
C GLN A 257 15.55 24.71 11.87
N CYS A 258 16.05 23.54 12.26
CA CYS A 258 17.01 22.78 11.44
C CYS A 258 16.38 22.27 10.13
N SER A 259 17.19 21.74 9.21
CA SER A 259 16.74 21.21 7.91
C SER A 259 16.67 19.69 7.82
N PHE A 260 16.93 18.92 8.90
CA PHE A 260 17.07 17.46 8.83
C PHE A 260 15.86 16.74 8.22
N CYS A 261 14.63 17.21 8.47
CA CYS A 261 13.45 16.63 7.86
C CYS A 261 13.34 16.83 6.34
N THR A 262 14.08 17.79 5.77
CA THR A 262 14.26 17.98 4.33
C THR A 262 15.45 17.21 3.82
N GLU A 263 16.60 17.28 4.49
CA GLU A 263 17.82 16.56 4.11
C GLU A 263 17.60 15.04 4.00
N LEU A 264 16.75 14.47 4.85
CA LEU A 264 16.40 13.05 4.84
C LEU A 264 15.09 12.75 4.08
N CYS A 265 14.46 13.75 3.46
CA CYS A 265 13.22 13.53 2.73
C CYS A 265 13.51 12.78 1.41
N PRO A 266 12.89 11.61 1.18
CA PRO A 266 13.15 10.83 -0.04
C PRO A 266 12.78 11.56 -1.32
N ARG A 267 11.76 12.44 -1.28
CA ARG A 267 11.37 13.26 -2.44
C ARG A 267 12.37 14.37 -2.71
N HIS A 268 12.85 15.02 -1.65
CA HIS A 268 13.88 16.06 -1.78
C HIS A 268 15.17 15.50 -2.39
N MET A 269 15.61 14.32 -1.92
CA MET A 269 16.83 13.66 -2.41
C MET A 269 16.84 13.42 -3.93
N ILE A 270 15.68 13.20 -4.55
CA ILE A 270 15.55 12.95 -5.99
C ILE A 270 15.22 14.22 -6.80
N GLY A 271 15.26 15.40 -6.17
CA GLY A 271 15.07 16.69 -6.83
C GLY A 271 13.64 17.24 -6.78
N HIS A 272 12.76 16.74 -5.91
CA HIS A 272 11.48 17.42 -5.66
C HIS A 272 11.71 18.58 -4.69
N GLU A 273 11.04 19.73 -4.88
CA GLU A 273 11.21 20.92 -4.01
C GLU A 273 10.67 20.76 -2.57
N LEU A 274 10.06 19.60 -2.27
CA LEU A 274 9.44 19.32 -0.98
C LEU A 274 10.40 19.59 0.18
N SER A 275 10.07 20.62 0.96
CA SER A 275 10.90 21.11 2.06
C SER A 275 10.14 21.10 3.39
N PRO A 276 10.02 19.94 4.08
CA PRO A 276 9.24 19.83 5.30
C PRO A 276 9.58 20.84 6.40
N HIS A 277 10.85 21.26 6.54
CA HIS A 277 11.23 22.27 7.55
C HIS A 277 10.61 23.66 7.25
N LEU A 278 10.57 24.05 5.97
CA LEU A 278 9.94 25.29 5.53
C LEU A 278 8.42 25.23 5.66
N LEU A 279 7.81 24.06 5.42
CA LEU A 279 6.38 23.85 5.61
C LEU A 279 5.98 23.95 7.10
N ILE A 280 6.79 23.40 8.01
CA ILE A 280 6.63 23.62 9.45
C ILE A 280 6.71 25.11 9.79
N ARG A 281 7.72 25.82 9.27
CA ARG A 281 7.92 27.25 9.53
C ARG A 281 6.73 28.07 9.05
N ALA A 282 6.27 27.83 7.82
CA ALA A 282 5.13 28.53 7.26
C ALA A 282 3.88 28.34 8.13
N MET A 283 3.57 27.10 8.53
CA MET A 283 2.41 26.82 9.39
C MET A 283 2.54 27.43 10.80
N ASN A 284 3.75 27.51 11.36
CA ASN A 284 3.97 28.12 12.67
C ASN A 284 3.79 29.64 12.67
N TYR A 285 4.24 30.33 11.60
CA TYR A 285 4.28 31.79 11.52
C TYR A 285 3.21 32.39 10.60
N LYS A 286 2.03 31.78 10.49
CA LYS A 286 0.85 32.25 9.71
C LYS A 286 1.07 32.31 8.18
N ASN A 287 1.55 31.23 7.58
CA ASN A 287 1.73 31.05 6.13
C ASN A 287 2.68 32.06 5.48
N ILE A 288 3.72 32.47 6.19
CA ILE A 288 4.85 33.17 5.57
C ILE A 288 5.63 32.14 4.74
N GLY A 289 5.57 32.28 3.42
CA GLY A 289 6.29 31.41 2.51
C GLY A 289 5.90 31.65 1.06
N ASP A 290 6.81 31.31 0.16
CA ASP A 290 6.56 31.29 -1.27
C ASP A 290 5.40 30.30 -1.59
N PRO A 291 4.38 30.71 -2.37
CA PRO A 291 3.28 29.84 -2.80
C PRO A 291 3.73 28.51 -3.42
N LEU A 292 4.81 28.51 -4.20
CA LEU A 292 5.35 27.29 -4.80
C LEU A 292 5.84 26.31 -3.72
N MET A 293 6.60 26.81 -2.75
CA MET A 293 7.05 26.03 -1.59
C MET A 293 5.87 25.44 -0.81
N LEU A 294 4.78 26.19 -0.57
CA LEU A 294 3.60 25.67 0.11
C LEU A 294 2.92 24.53 -0.68
N THR A 295 2.76 24.72 -2.00
CA THR A 295 2.13 23.71 -2.86
C THR A 295 2.99 22.45 -3.02
N SER A 296 4.30 22.51 -2.77
CA SER A 296 5.19 21.34 -2.77
C SER A 296 4.72 20.23 -1.82
N ALA A 297 3.94 20.56 -0.78
CA ALA A 297 3.32 19.60 0.14
C ALA A 297 2.50 18.51 -0.56
N LEU A 298 1.95 18.82 -1.75
CA LEU A 298 1.18 17.89 -2.59
C LEU A 298 2.03 16.73 -3.14
N THR A 299 3.35 16.91 -3.26
CA THR A 299 4.30 15.92 -3.79
C THR A 299 4.71 14.85 -2.75
N CYS A 300 4.39 15.09 -1.47
CA CYS A 300 4.78 14.23 -0.37
C CYS A 300 4.15 12.84 -0.45
N SER A 301 4.97 11.80 -0.26
CA SER A 301 4.55 10.39 -0.20
C SER A 301 4.01 9.93 1.15
N GLU A 302 4.04 10.81 2.17
CA GLU A 302 3.53 10.52 3.51
C GLU A 302 4.27 9.38 4.25
N CYS A 303 5.52 9.07 3.84
CA CYS A 303 6.35 8.00 4.42
C CYS A 303 6.76 8.20 5.90
N GLY A 304 6.60 9.39 6.47
CA GLY A 304 6.88 9.62 7.89
C GLY A 304 8.37 9.64 8.30
N VAL A 305 9.33 9.57 7.37
CA VAL A 305 10.77 9.73 7.68
C VAL A 305 11.03 10.99 8.50
N CYS A 306 10.39 12.09 8.13
CA CYS A 306 10.54 13.40 8.77
C CYS A 306 10.15 13.42 10.25
N GLU A 307 9.17 12.61 10.68
CA GLU A 307 8.72 12.54 12.08
C GLU A 307 9.33 11.38 12.87
N ALA A 308 9.55 10.24 12.20
CA ALA A 308 9.90 9.01 12.89
C ALA A 308 11.42 8.86 13.03
N TYR A 309 12.18 9.46 12.13
CA TYR A 309 13.63 9.32 12.07
C TYR A 309 14.37 10.66 12.13
N ALA A 310 13.99 11.62 11.28
CA ALA A 310 14.78 12.82 11.03
C ALA A 310 14.70 13.88 12.14
N CYS A 311 13.53 14.08 12.73
CA CYS A 311 13.34 15.17 13.70
C CYS A 311 14.04 14.86 15.04
N PRO A 312 15.00 15.69 15.50
CA PRO A 312 15.70 15.46 16.76
C PRO A 312 14.81 15.74 17.98
N VAL A 313 13.92 16.73 17.87
CA VAL A 313 13.01 17.19 18.92
C VAL A 313 11.62 16.53 18.88
N GLY A 314 11.44 15.52 18.01
CA GLY A 314 10.25 14.67 18.01
C GLY A 314 8.94 15.32 17.54
N ILE A 315 9.00 16.43 16.79
CA ILE A 315 7.80 17.01 16.16
C ILE A 315 7.38 16.20 14.92
N SER A 316 6.17 16.44 14.40
CA SER A 316 5.64 15.71 13.24
C SER A 316 5.43 16.58 12.00
N PRO A 317 6.47 16.76 11.15
CA PRO A 317 6.31 17.38 9.84
C PRO A 317 5.36 16.60 8.94
N LEU A 318 5.24 15.28 9.10
CA LEU A 318 4.27 14.47 8.35
C LEU A 318 2.86 14.99 8.55
N ARG A 319 2.41 15.15 9.80
CA ARG A 319 1.02 15.50 10.10
C ARG A 319 0.70 16.93 9.68
N VAL A 320 1.65 17.84 9.81
CA VAL A 320 1.52 19.20 9.28
C VAL A 320 1.40 19.18 7.75
N ASN A 321 2.24 18.41 7.07
CA ASN A 321 2.17 18.28 5.61
C ASN A 321 0.85 17.65 5.16
N ARG A 322 0.32 16.64 5.87
CA ARG A 322 -0.97 16.01 5.54
C ARG A 322 -2.13 17.01 5.67
N ALA A 323 -2.13 17.84 6.71
CA ALA A 323 -3.13 18.88 6.88
C ALA A 323 -3.09 19.91 5.74
N LEU A 324 -1.89 20.41 5.41
CA LEU A 324 -1.71 21.34 4.30
C LEU A 324 -2.12 20.73 2.95
N LYS A 325 -1.73 19.48 2.71
CA LYS A 325 -2.12 18.73 1.50
C LYS A 325 -3.64 18.57 1.38
N ALA A 326 -4.33 18.33 2.49
CA ALA A 326 -5.79 18.26 2.52
C ALA A 326 -6.43 19.63 2.20
N GLU A 327 -5.92 20.70 2.80
CA GLU A 327 -6.38 22.08 2.53
C GLU A 327 -6.19 22.47 1.06
N LEU A 328 -5.00 22.23 0.50
CA LEU A 328 -4.69 22.55 -0.89
C LEU A 328 -5.58 21.79 -1.88
N ARG A 329 -5.82 20.49 -1.62
CA ARG A 329 -6.74 19.66 -2.42
C ARG A 329 -8.18 20.16 -2.35
N ALA A 330 -8.64 20.55 -1.17
CA ALA A 330 -9.98 21.12 -1.00
C ALA A 330 -10.17 22.42 -1.79
N LYS A 331 -9.10 23.18 -2.00
CA LYS A 331 -9.06 24.39 -2.86
C LYS A 331 -8.85 24.08 -4.35
N GLY A 332 -8.69 22.82 -4.74
CA GLY A 332 -8.42 22.43 -6.13
C GLY A 332 -7.04 22.86 -6.65
N ILE A 333 -6.10 23.16 -5.75
CA ILE A 333 -4.76 23.64 -6.12
C ILE A 333 -3.89 22.46 -6.55
N SER A 334 -3.17 22.62 -7.65
CA SER A 334 -2.12 21.71 -8.12
C SER A 334 -0.74 22.32 -7.95
N TYR A 335 0.28 21.45 -7.85
CA TYR A 335 1.68 21.87 -7.85
C TYR A 335 2.17 22.05 -9.29
N GLN A 336 2.96 23.10 -9.55
CA GLN A 336 3.48 23.46 -10.88
C GLN A 336 4.98 23.77 -10.88
N GLY A 337 5.78 23.03 -10.11
CA GLY A 337 7.24 23.16 -10.13
C GLY A 337 7.92 22.08 -10.95
N ASP A 338 9.12 22.41 -11.43
CA ASP A 338 9.94 21.50 -12.23
C ASP A 338 10.67 20.46 -11.37
N LEU A 339 11.15 19.40 -12.03
CA LEU A 339 12.04 18.44 -11.41
C LEU A 339 13.46 19.03 -11.33
N GLY A 340 13.96 19.22 -10.11
CA GLY A 340 15.32 19.67 -9.85
C GLY A 340 16.39 18.58 -10.05
N ASN A 341 17.62 18.93 -9.66
CA ASN A 341 18.74 17.99 -9.68
C ASN A 341 18.62 16.93 -8.58
N GLU A 342 19.11 15.72 -8.85
CA GLU A 342 19.34 14.74 -7.79
C GLU A 342 20.40 15.31 -6.84
N ASP A 343 20.16 15.17 -5.54
CA ASP A 343 21.11 15.65 -4.56
C ASP A 343 22.38 14.78 -4.60
N PRO A 344 23.60 15.36 -4.66
CA PRO A 344 24.84 14.59 -4.72
C PRO A 344 25.04 13.62 -3.54
N MET A 345 24.44 13.91 -2.39
CA MET A 345 24.46 13.08 -1.18
C MET A 345 23.21 12.20 -1.02
N ALA A 346 22.31 12.15 -2.01
CA ALA A 346 21.07 11.36 -1.96
C ALA A 346 21.33 9.92 -1.51
N ARG A 347 22.30 9.25 -2.14
CA ARG A 347 22.64 7.85 -1.81
C ARG A 347 23.28 7.68 -0.43
N ASN A 348 24.00 8.69 0.06
CA ASN A 348 24.64 8.67 1.38
C ASN A 348 23.66 8.95 2.53
N ARG A 349 22.52 9.58 2.24
CA ARG A 349 21.47 9.92 3.23
C ARG A 349 20.33 8.91 3.29
N LEU A 350 20.41 7.82 2.51
CA LEU A 350 19.43 6.73 2.58
C LEU A 350 19.41 6.09 3.98
N ILE A 351 18.22 5.81 4.50
CA ILE A 351 18.04 5.34 5.88
C ILE A 351 18.02 3.82 5.90
N PRO A 352 19.00 3.14 6.54
CA PRO A 352 18.96 1.68 6.68
C PRO A 352 17.72 1.23 7.44
N SER A 353 17.03 0.20 6.94
CA SER A 353 15.81 -0.32 7.58
C SER A 353 16.05 -0.72 9.04
N SER A 354 17.21 -1.31 9.35
CA SER A 354 17.59 -1.70 10.71
C SER A 354 17.69 -0.51 11.67
N ARG A 355 18.27 0.61 11.21
CA ARG A 355 18.35 1.84 12.02
C ARG A 355 16.97 2.44 12.27
N LEU A 356 16.06 2.36 11.30
CA LEU A 356 14.68 2.78 11.49
C LEU A 356 13.97 1.91 12.54
N VAL A 357 14.08 0.58 12.44
CA VAL A 357 13.48 -0.37 13.41
C VAL A 357 13.98 -0.09 14.84
N GLU A 358 15.28 0.14 15.01
CA GLU A 358 15.89 0.53 16.29
C GLU A 358 15.33 1.86 16.79
N ARG A 359 15.31 2.90 15.93
CA ARG A 359 14.79 4.23 16.28
C ARG A 359 13.33 4.20 16.72
N LEU A 360 12.55 3.27 16.18
CA LEU A 360 11.13 3.06 16.49
C LEU A 360 10.89 2.11 17.67
N ARG A 361 11.94 1.50 18.23
CA ARG A 361 11.88 0.53 19.34
C ARG A 361 11.04 -0.71 19.02
N LEU A 362 11.05 -1.16 17.77
CA LEU A 362 10.22 -2.28 17.31
C LEU A 362 10.86 -3.66 17.53
N HIS A 363 12.15 -3.72 17.87
CA HIS A 363 12.89 -4.98 18.00
C HIS A 363 12.20 -6.06 18.85
N PRO A 364 11.61 -5.77 20.02
CA PRO A 364 10.96 -6.79 20.85
C PRO A 364 9.80 -7.52 20.15
N TRP A 365 9.22 -6.91 19.12
CA TRP A 365 8.06 -7.44 18.41
C TRP A 365 8.30 -7.65 16.91
N TYR A 366 9.54 -7.48 16.43
CA TYR A 366 9.90 -7.68 15.03
C TYR A 366 10.08 -9.17 14.74
N GLN A 367 9.02 -9.84 14.31
CA GLN A 367 9.00 -11.30 14.10
C GLN A 367 8.83 -11.66 12.61
N GLU A 368 9.08 -12.92 12.24
CA GLU A 368 9.06 -13.37 10.83
C GLU A 368 7.66 -13.54 10.24
N ALA A 369 6.63 -13.78 11.07
CA ALA A 369 5.23 -13.92 10.65
C ALA A 369 5.05 -14.80 9.40
N PRO A 370 5.36 -16.11 9.49
CA PRO A 370 5.37 -17.02 8.35
C PRO A 370 3.99 -17.14 7.67
N LEU A 371 4.01 -17.35 6.35
CA LEU A 371 2.82 -17.53 5.53
C LEU A 371 2.16 -18.87 5.84
N SER A 372 0.93 -18.81 6.32
CA SER A 372 0.05 -19.97 6.43
C SER A 372 -0.41 -20.43 5.05
N LEU A 373 -0.47 -21.75 4.88
CA LEU A 373 -1.06 -22.39 3.69
C LEU A 373 -2.57 -22.58 3.82
N GLU A 374 -3.11 -22.40 5.02
CA GLU A 374 -4.54 -22.51 5.26
C GLU A 374 -5.25 -21.22 4.84
N ILE A 375 -6.35 -21.38 4.11
CA ILE A 375 -7.27 -20.30 3.81
C ILE A 375 -8.37 -20.35 4.88
N TYR A 376 -8.54 -19.25 5.61
CA TYR A 376 -9.60 -19.15 6.60
C TYR A 376 -10.98 -19.10 5.93
N GLU A 377 -11.96 -19.81 6.50
CA GLU A 377 -13.35 -19.79 6.03
C GLU A 377 -14.26 -19.13 7.09
N PRO A 378 -14.56 -17.84 6.97
CA PRO A 378 -15.47 -17.15 7.89
C PRO A 378 -16.93 -17.58 7.68
N ASP A 379 -17.72 -17.48 8.74
CA ASP A 379 -19.18 -17.68 8.69
C ASP A 379 -19.92 -16.46 8.15
N GLU A 380 -19.34 -15.26 8.27
CA GLU A 380 -19.93 -14.02 7.78
C GLU A 380 -18.84 -13.08 7.25
N VAL A 381 -19.11 -12.39 6.16
CA VAL A 381 -18.20 -11.37 5.58
C VAL A 381 -18.93 -10.07 5.30
N LYS A 382 -18.23 -8.96 5.53
CA LYS A 382 -18.71 -7.59 5.38
C LYS A 382 -17.95 -6.88 4.26
N LEU A 383 -18.45 -6.95 3.03
CA LEU A 383 -17.77 -6.44 1.84
C LEU A 383 -18.05 -4.94 1.65
N LYS A 384 -17.03 -4.10 1.87
CA LYS A 384 -17.11 -2.67 1.55
C LYS A 384 -17.26 -2.45 0.05
N LEU A 385 -18.08 -1.48 -0.34
CA LEU A 385 -18.25 -1.08 -1.75
C LEU A 385 -17.15 -0.14 -2.23
N GLN A 386 -16.53 0.62 -1.32
CA GLN A 386 -15.34 1.42 -1.58
C GLN A 386 -14.09 0.67 -1.08
N GLN A 387 -13.30 0.11 -2.01
CA GLN A 387 -12.03 -0.58 -1.69
C GLN A 387 -10.86 -0.13 -2.59
N HIS A 388 -10.99 1.03 -3.20
CA HIS A 388 -10.02 1.58 -4.16
C HIS A 388 -10.09 3.12 -4.16
N ILE A 389 -9.30 3.77 -5.00
CA ILE A 389 -9.55 5.15 -5.42
C ILE A 389 -10.61 5.18 -6.53
N GLY A 390 -11.46 6.21 -6.56
CA GLY A 390 -12.58 6.31 -7.50
C GLY A 390 -13.94 6.19 -6.81
N ALA A 391 -15.00 5.98 -7.59
CA ALA A 391 -16.37 5.93 -7.09
C ALA A 391 -16.68 4.57 -6.43
N PRO A 392 -17.51 4.52 -5.36
CA PRO A 392 -17.90 3.25 -4.74
C PRO A 392 -18.66 2.36 -5.74
N ALA A 393 -18.48 1.05 -5.63
CA ALA A 393 -19.28 0.10 -6.39
C ALA A 393 -20.77 0.19 -6.00
N VAL A 394 -21.67 -0.05 -6.95
CA VAL A 394 -23.12 -0.08 -6.73
C VAL A 394 -23.56 -1.53 -6.55
N PRO A 395 -24.29 -1.89 -5.47
CA PRO A 395 -24.81 -3.24 -5.28
C PRO A 395 -25.66 -3.70 -6.47
N VAL A 396 -25.45 -4.95 -6.93
CA VAL A 396 -26.24 -5.57 -8.01
C VAL A 396 -27.00 -6.82 -7.57
N VAL A 397 -26.99 -7.12 -6.28
CA VAL A 397 -27.70 -8.23 -5.65
C VAL A 397 -28.81 -7.74 -4.74
N LYS A 398 -29.73 -8.63 -4.37
CA LYS A 398 -30.87 -8.33 -3.49
C LYS A 398 -30.72 -8.99 -2.11
N LEU A 399 -31.37 -8.41 -1.11
CA LEU A 399 -31.49 -9.04 0.21
C LEU A 399 -32.15 -10.42 0.08
N GLY A 400 -31.57 -11.43 0.71
CA GLY A 400 -32.02 -12.84 0.64
C GLY A 400 -31.51 -13.61 -0.58
N GLU A 401 -30.81 -12.97 -1.52
CA GLU A 401 -30.24 -13.65 -2.68
C GLU A 401 -29.11 -14.61 -2.29
N VAL A 402 -29.11 -15.81 -2.87
CA VAL A 402 -28.02 -16.78 -2.73
C VAL A 402 -26.95 -16.48 -3.78
N VAL A 403 -25.73 -16.25 -3.32
CA VAL A 403 -24.57 -15.90 -4.16
C VAL A 403 -23.51 -16.98 -4.10
N LYS A 404 -22.82 -17.18 -5.23
CA LYS A 404 -21.66 -18.07 -5.32
C LYS A 404 -20.35 -17.30 -5.16
N LEU A 405 -19.32 -17.97 -4.64
CA LEU A 405 -17.96 -17.43 -4.60
C LEU A 405 -17.55 -16.91 -5.98
N GLY A 406 -17.08 -15.67 -6.03
CA GLY A 406 -16.68 -14.99 -7.26
C GLY A 406 -17.81 -14.33 -8.05
N GLN A 407 -19.08 -14.48 -7.64
CA GLN A 407 -20.18 -13.75 -8.28
C GLN A 407 -20.03 -12.24 -8.05
N ILE A 408 -20.27 -11.43 -9.08
CA ILE A 408 -20.31 -9.96 -8.96
C ILE A 408 -21.48 -9.58 -8.06
N ILE A 409 -21.18 -8.83 -7.00
CA ILE A 409 -22.19 -8.28 -6.07
C ILE A 409 -22.19 -6.75 -6.05
N GLY A 410 -21.13 -6.12 -6.58
CA GLY A 410 -21.05 -4.68 -6.76
C GLY A 410 -20.41 -4.32 -8.10
N GLU A 411 -21.09 -3.49 -8.88
CA GLU A 411 -20.68 -3.05 -10.22
C GLU A 411 -20.08 -1.64 -10.18
N ILE A 412 -19.19 -1.33 -11.12
CA ILE A 412 -18.61 0.00 -11.27
C ILE A 412 -19.69 0.94 -11.84
N PRO A 413 -19.95 2.11 -11.20
CA PRO A 413 -20.86 3.09 -11.79
C PRO A 413 -20.44 3.47 -13.22
N GLU A 414 -21.41 3.77 -14.08
CA GLU A 414 -21.11 4.13 -15.46
C GLU A 414 -20.11 5.30 -15.56
N ARG A 415 -19.18 5.19 -16.52
CA ARG A 415 -18.14 6.20 -16.81
C ARG A 415 -17.29 6.63 -15.60
N SER A 416 -17.25 5.81 -14.55
CA SER A 416 -16.51 6.09 -13.33
C SER A 416 -15.24 5.25 -13.24
N LEU A 417 -14.22 5.81 -12.60
CA LEU A 417 -13.05 5.05 -12.17
C LEU A 417 -13.46 4.17 -10.98
N GLY A 418 -13.23 2.85 -11.07
CA GLY A 418 -13.47 1.97 -9.94
C GLY A 418 -13.11 0.51 -10.21
N ALA A 419 -13.52 -0.39 -9.33
CA ALA A 419 -13.33 -1.84 -9.48
C ALA A 419 -14.54 -2.61 -8.94
N LYS A 420 -14.87 -3.72 -9.60
CA LYS A 420 -15.99 -4.59 -9.20
C LYS A 420 -15.75 -5.24 -7.84
N VAL A 421 -16.83 -5.53 -7.13
CA VAL A 421 -16.83 -6.27 -5.86
C VAL A 421 -17.49 -7.62 -6.09
N HIS A 422 -16.83 -8.68 -5.60
CA HIS A 422 -17.27 -10.06 -5.76
C HIS A 422 -17.61 -10.67 -4.41
N ALA A 423 -18.54 -11.62 -4.39
CA ALA A 423 -18.79 -12.47 -3.25
C ALA A 423 -17.50 -13.25 -2.90
N SER A 424 -17.02 -13.08 -1.68
CA SER A 424 -15.80 -13.71 -1.19
C SER A 424 -16.03 -15.07 -0.53
N ILE A 425 -17.30 -15.46 -0.36
CA ILE A 425 -17.75 -16.77 0.12
C ILE A 425 -19.02 -17.18 -0.64
N ASN A 426 -19.35 -18.47 -0.64
CA ASN A 426 -20.71 -18.93 -0.96
C ASN A 426 -21.64 -18.59 0.20
N GLY A 427 -22.82 -18.04 -0.06
CA GLY A 427 -23.72 -17.66 1.02
C GLY A 427 -24.97 -16.92 0.58
N THR A 428 -25.63 -16.30 1.55
CA THR A 428 -26.84 -15.48 1.33
C THR A 428 -26.56 -14.04 1.70
N VAL A 429 -27.10 -13.11 0.91
CA VAL A 429 -27.06 -11.67 1.21
C VAL A 429 -27.98 -11.38 2.39
N VAL A 430 -27.41 -11.07 3.56
CA VAL A 430 -28.18 -10.81 4.80
C VAL A 430 -28.33 -9.33 5.10
N GLN A 431 -27.54 -8.47 4.46
CA GLN A 431 -27.66 -7.02 4.61
C GLN A 431 -27.08 -6.30 3.39
N ILE A 432 -27.73 -5.21 2.98
CA ILE A 432 -27.21 -4.26 1.98
C ILE A 432 -27.34 -2.86 2.57
N THR A 433 -26.25 -2.10 2.54
CA THR A 433 -26.20 -0.68 2.92
C THR A 433 -25.49 0.10 1.82
N PRO A 434 -25.55 1.45 1.83
CA PRO A 434 -24.82 2.25 0.83
C PRO A 434 -23.29 2.09 0.90
N GLN A 435 -22.74 1.56 2.00
CA GLN A 435 -21.30 1.41 2.20
C GLN A 435 -20.81 -0.04 2.05
N MET A 436 -21.68 -1.04 2.23
CA MET A 436 -21.28 -2.43 2.36
C MET A 436 -22.41 -3.44 2.13
N ILE A 437 -22.02 -4.66 1.75
CA ILE A 437 -22.86 -5.85 1.62
C ILE A 437 -22.39 -6.91 2.64
N THR A 438 -23.31 -7.50 3.39
CA THR A 438 -22.99 -8.61 4.32
C THR A 438 -23.47 -9.93 3.73
N LEU A 439 -22.56 -10.91 3.65
CA LEU A 439 -22.86 -12.28 3.23
C LEU A 439 -22.68 -13.23 4.41
N ARG A 440 -23.58 -14.19 4.56
CA ARG A 440 -23.49 -15.26 5.56
C ARG A 440 -23.38 -16.62 4.90
N LYS A 441 -22.43 -17.44 5.37
CA LYS A 441 -22.23 -18.82 4.95
C LYS A 441 -23.46 -19.65 5.31
N GLY A 442 -23.89 -20.49 4.37
CA GLY A 442 -25.05 -21.37 4.56
C GLY A 442 -26.38 -20.63 4.45
N GLY A 443 -27.17 -21.01 3.45
CA GLY A 443 -28.48 -20.43 3.19
C GLY A 443 -29.05 -20.88 1.86
N ALA A 444 -29.31 -22.18 1.74
CA ALA A 444 -30.27 -22.67 0.76
C ALA A 444 -31.62 -22.83 1.47
N ALA A 445 -32.60 -22.04 1.02
CA ALA A 445 -34.05 -22.14 1.23
C ALA A 445 -34.62 -22.30 2.66
N LYS A 446 -35.47 -21.35 3.05
CA LYS A 446 -36.82 -21.71 3.50
C LYS A 446 -37.81 -21.18 2.50
#